data_AF-A0A396SLJ5-F1
#
_entry.id   AF-A0A396SLJ5-F1
#
_cell.length_a   1.000
_cell.length_b   1.000
_cell.length_c   1.000
_cell.angle_alpha   90.00
_cell.angle_beta   90.00
_cell.angle_gamma   90.00
#
_symmetry.space_group_name_H-M   'P 1'
#
loop_
_entity.id
_entity.type
_entity.pdbx_description
1 polymer ?
#
loop_
_entity_poly.entity_id
_entity_poly.type
_entity_poly.pdbx_seq_one_letter_code
_entity_poly.pdbx_strand_id
1 'polypeptide(L)'
;MNKSFINENQFSVDFKKLNLLVMFVLSFITMGAYIGIWFFRNRDSIQYFAYKPTIHFGLWRWFTVISFFFLFIHFFGGLAISDYGMANLESYEILFNFCFIGLLYYSIFRLRESLEEETDLVLNKYLLFFFHVFYIQFKLNQLHSTSKQS
;
A
#
# COMPACT_ATOMS: atom_id res chain seq x y z
N MET A 1 -24.52 -3.11 -38.56
CA MET A 1 -24.78 -2.08 -37.54
C MET A 1 -25.61 -2.70 -36.44
N ASN A 2 -24.96 -3.29 -35.45
CA ASN A 2 -25.62 -3.83 -34.26
C ASN A 2 -24.62 -3.67 -33.12
N LYS A 3 -24.73 -2.55 -32.38
CA LYS A 3 -23.93 -2.29 -31.18
C LYS A 3 -24.52 -3.20 -30.10
N SER A 4 -23.98 -4.40 -29.98
CA SER A 4 -24.32 -5.33 -28.92
C SER A 4 -23.81 -4.76 -27.59
N PHE A 5 -24.76 -4.29 -26.78
CA PHE A 5 -24.74 -4.17 -25.33
C PHE A 5 -23.35 -4.27 -24.69
N ILE A 6 -22.75 -3.10 -24.46
CA ILE A 6 -21.71 -2.93 -23.45
C ILE A 6 -22.36 -3.39 -22.15
N ASN A 7 -21.90 -4.53 -21.67
CA ASN A 7 -22.25 -5.02 -20.35
C ASN A 7 -21.55 -4.07 -19.37
N GLU A 8 -22.26 -3.01 -18.97
CA GLU A 8 -21.92 -2.14 -17.84
C GLU A 8 -22.01 -2.98 -16.57
N ASN A 9 -21.11 -3.95 -16.42
CA ASN A 9 -20.73 -4.41 -15.10
C ASN A 9 -20.13 -3.18 -14.43
N GLN A 10 -20.98 -2.49 -13.65
CA GLN A 10 -20.58 -1.49 -12.68
C GLN A 10 -19.51 -2.12 -11.80
N PHE A 11 -18.25 -1.92 -12.20
CA PHE A 11 -17.12 -2.30 -11.40
C PHE A 11 -17.06 -1.29 -10.25
N SER A 12 -17.81 -1.58 -9.19
CA SER A 12 -17.63 -0.90 -7.93
C SER A 12 -16.27 -1.32 -7.42
N VAL A 13 -15.27 -0.46 -7.63
CA VAL A 13 -13.97 -0.51 -6.97
C VAL A 13 -14.26 -0.56 -5.46
N ASP A 14 -14.37 -1.75 -4.86
CA ASP A 14 -14.76 -1.92 -3.45
C ASP A 14 -13.53 -1.71 -2.56
N PHE A 15 -13.03 -0.47 -2.57
CA PHE A 15 -12.00 -0.04 -1.64
C PHE A 15 -12.68 0.62 -0.46
N LYS A 16 -12.36 0.14 0.74
CA LYS A 16 -12.89 0.75 1.95
C LYS A 16 -12.39 2.20 2.02
N LYS A 17 -13.31 3.15 2.19
CA LYS A 17 -12.95 4.56 2.43
C LYS A 17 -12.16 4.66 3.74
N LEU A 18 -11.03 5.35 3.70
CA LEU A 18 -10.13 5.50 4.85
C LEU A 18 -9.81 6.95 5.09
N ASN A 19 -9.72 7.35 6.36
CA ASN A 19 -9.24 8.67 6.71
C ASN A 19 -7.72 8.75 6.47
N LEU A 20 -7.30 9.64 5.58
CA LEU A 20 -5.90 9.81 5.19
C LEU A 20 -5.04 10.27 6.36
N LEU A 21 -5.56 11.12 7.24
CA LEU A 21 -4.84 11.59 8.42
C LEU A 21 -4.54 10.42 9.36
N VAL A 22 -5.54 9.58 9.63
CA VAL A 22 -5.37 8.38 10.47
C VAL A 22 -4.32 7.45 9.85
N MET A 23 -4.39 7.23 8.54
CA MET A 23 -3.42 6.41 7.84
C MET A 23 -2.00 6.99 7.91
N PHE A 24 -1.84 8.31 7.77
CA PHE A 24 -0.56 8.99 7.89
C PHE A 24 0.02 8.87 9.30
N VAL A 25 -0.77 9.18 10.31
CA VAL A 25 -0.38 9.07 11.72
C VAL A 25 -0.01 7.63 12.07
N LEU A 26 -0.79 6.65 11.64
CA LEU A 26 -0.55 5.25 11.96
C LEU A 26 0.69 4.71 11.23
N SER A 27 0.93 5.10 9.99
CA SER A 27 2.17 4.80 9.28
C SER A 27 3.37 5.43 9.98
N PHE A 28 3.26 6.66 10.49
CA PHE A 28 4.35 7.31 11.23
C PHE A 28 4.65 6.60 12.56
N ILE A 29 3.63 6.31 13.37
CA ILE A 29 3.76 5.63 14.66
C ILE A 29 4.35 4.22 14.49
N THR A 30 3.97 3.52 13.44
CA THR A 30 4.44 2.14 13.16
C THR A 30 5.70 2.09 12.31
N MET A 31 6.39 3.22 12.10
CA MET A 31 7.59 3.32 11.25
C MET A 31 7.40 2.70 9.86
N GLY A 32 6.21 2.87 9.27
CA GLY A 32 5.86 2.38 7.95
C GLY A 32 5.25 0.97 7.91
N ALA A 33 5.23 0.21 9.02
CA ALA A 33 4.66 -1.15 9.03
C ALA A 33 3.17 -1.17 8.64
N TYR A 34 2.41 -0.10 8.98
CA TYR A 34 1.02 0.04 8.58
C TYR A 34 0.81 0.06 7.05
N ILE A 35 1.82 0.48 6.27
CA ILE A 35 1.74 0.46 4.80
C ILE A 35 1.57 -0.99 4.31
N GLY A 36 2.28 -1.93 4.92
CA GLY A 36 2.11 -3.36 4.64
C GLY A 36 0.72 -3.86 4.99
N ILE A 37 0.20 -3.49 6.16
CA ILE A 37 -1.20 -3.80 6.55
C ILE A 37 -2.20 -3.26 5.53
N TRP A 38 -1.97 -2.05 5.01
CA TRP A 38 -2.83 -1.46 4.00
C TRP A 38 -2.88 -2.32 2.73
N PHE A 39 -1.74 -2.83 2.26
CA PHE A 39 -1.71 -3.76 1.12
C PHE A 39 -2.48 -5.05 1.41
N PHE A 40 -2.40 -5.58 2.64
CA PHE A 40 -3.17 -6.78 3.02
C PHE A 40 -4.67 -6.53 3.08
N ARG A 41 -5.07 -5.42 3.69
CA ARG A 41 -6.50 -5.11 3.83
C ARG A 41 -7.18 -4.91 2.48
N ASN A 42 -6.46 -4.36 1.49
CA ASN A 42 -6.99 -4.12 0.16
C ASN A 42 -6.62 -5.23 -0.84
N ARG A 43 -6.02 -6.34 -0.39
CA ARG A 43 -5.53 -7.40 -1.29
C ARG A 43 -6.63 -7.96 -2.18
N ASP A 44 -7.83 -8.15 -1.62
CA ASP A 44 -8.93 -8.83 -2.31
C ASP A 44 -9.47 -7.89 -3.40
N SER A 45 -9.62 -6.59 -3.09
CA SER A 45 -9.96 -5.55 -4.06
C SER A 45 -8.92 -5.43 -5.18
N ILE A 46 -7.62 -5.53 -4.85
CA ILE A 46 -6.51 -5.46 -5.81
C ILE A 46 -6.43 -6.73 -6.69
N GLN A 47 -6.79 -7.90 -6.17
CA GLN A 47 -6.77 -9.17 -6.92
C GLN A 47 -8.00 -9.35 -7.81
N TYR A 48 -9.10 -8.64 -7.52
CA TYR A 48 -10.32 -8.68 -8.30
C TYR A 48 -10.28 -7.80 -9.56
N PHE A 49 -9.19 -7.04 -9.73
CA PHE A 49 -8.87 -6.31 -10.94
C PHE A 49 -8.80 -7.25 -12.16
N ALA A 50 -9.54 -6.88 -13.22
CA ALA A 50 -9.48 -7.49 -14.54
C ALA A 50 -8.05 -7.52 -15.11
N TYR A 51 -7.29 -6.44 -14.91
CA TYR A 51 -5.85 -6.40 -15.15
C TYR A 51 -5.11 -6.69 -13.83
N LYS A 52 -4.85 -7.98 -13.59
CA LYS A 52 -4.21 -8.44 -12.35
C LYS A 52 -2.83 -7.81 -12.17
N PRO A 53 -2.65 -6.94 -11.18
CA PRO A 53 -1.32 -6.44 -10.87
C PRO A 53 -0.46 -7.61 -10.39
N THR A 54 0.76 -7.71 -10.91
CA THR A 54 1.75 -8.72 -10.53
C THR A 54 2.38 -8.38 -9.16
N ILE A 55 1.56 -8.11 -8.15
CA ILE A 55 1.98 -7.78 -6.79
C ILE A 55 2.15 -9.08 -6.00
N HIS A 56 3.36 -9.29 -5.47
CA HIS A 56 3.69 -10.44 -4.66
C HIS A 56 3.26 -10.23 -3.21
N PHE A 57 1.99 -10.50 -2.89
CA PHE A 57 1.47 -10.37 -1.52
C PHE A 57 2.18 -11.27 -0.50
N GLY A 58 2.79 -12.38 -0.95
CA GLY A 58 3.63 -13.21 -0.09
C GLY A 58 4.84 -12.47 0.47
N LEU A 59 5.50 -11.64 -0.34
CA LEU A 59 6.64 -10.82 0.08
C LEU A 59 6.18 -9.74 1.06
N TRP A 60 5.07 -9.04 0.76
CA TRP A 60 4.50 -8.06 1.68
C TRP A 60 4.25 -8.63 3.08
N ARG A 61 3.95 -9.93 3.19
CA ARG A 61 3.59 -10.56 4.47
C ARG A 61 4.84 -10.69 5.31
N TRP A 62 5.91 -11.18 4.70
CA TRP A 62 7.22 -11.26 5.31
C TRP A 62 7.72 -9.87 5.73
N PHE A 63 7.69 -8.90 4.82
CA PHE A 63 8.11 -7.53 5.13
C PHE A 63 7.29 -6.93 6.28
N THR A 64 5.97 -7.09 6.28
CA THR A 64 5.13 -6.55 7.37
C THR A 64 5.45 -7.19 8.72
N VAL A 65 5.61 -8.52 8.78
CA VAL A 65 5.97 -9.23 10.02
C VAL A 65 7.34 -8.79 10.52
N ILE A 66 8.32 -8.66 9.62
CA ILE A 66 9.67 -8.19 9.97
C ILE A 66 9.64 -6.74 10.44
N SER A 67 8.85 -5.85 9.82
CA SER A 67 8.67 -4.47 10.29
C SER A 67 8.10 -4.43 11.72
N PHE A 68 7.13 -5.27 12.04
CA PHE A 68 6.60 -5.37 13.41
C PHE A 68 7.64 -5.91 14.40
N PHE A 69 8.49 -6.83 13.95
CA PHE A 69 9.60 -7.34 14.77
C PHE A 69 10.64 -6.24 15.07
N PHE A 70 11.04 -5.46 14.07
CA PHE A 70 11.91 -4.28 14.29
C PHE A 70 11.26 -3.27 15.22
N LEU A 71 9.96 -2.97 15.04
CA LEU A 71 9.22 -2.08 15.93
C LEU A 71 9.24 -2.60 17.38
N PHE A 72 9.05 -3.90 17.59
CA PHE A 72 9.12 -4.51 18.91
C PHE A 72 10.51 -4.39 19.54
N ILE A 73 11.57 -4.67 18.76
CA ILE A 73 12.96 -4.48 19.20
C ILE A 73 13.22 -3.01 19.53
N HIS A 74 12.71 -2.07 18.75
CA HIS A 74 12.91 -0.65 19.04
C HIS A 74 12.33 -0.24 20.40
N PHE A 75 11.17 -0.77 20.80
CA PHE A 75 10.55 -0.47 22.10
C PHE A 75 11.15 -1.25 23.28
N PHE A 76 11.51 -2.52 23.09
CA PHE A 76 11.90 -3.41 24.19
C PHE A 76 13.36 -3.88 24.15
N GLY A 77 14.04 -3.69 23.03
CA GLY A 77 15.40 -4.18 22.78
C GLY A 77 16.42 -3.58 23.74
N GLY A 78 16.25 -2.32 24.14
CA GLY A 78 17.11 -1.68 25.13
C GLY A 78 17.09 -2.34 26.53
N LEU A 79 16.11 -3.20 26.82
CA LEU A 79 16.04 -3.94 28.09
C LEU A 79 16.75 -5.30 28.04
N ALA A 80 16.99 -5.85 26.84
CA ALA A 80 17.43 -7.24 26.67
C ALA A 80 18.69 -7.40 25.80
N ILE A 81 19.06 -6.39 25.02
CA ILE A 81 20.12 -6.44 24.01
C ILE A 81 21.25 -5.49 24.42
N SER A 82 22.50 -5.93 24.27
CA SER A 82 23.66 -5.08 24.51
C SER A 82 23.82 -4.02 23.42
N ASP A 83 24.58 -2.95 23.71
CA ASP A 83 24.84 -1.87 22.75
C ASP A 83 25.41 -2.37 21.41
N TYR A 84 26.28 -3.39 21.46
CA TYR A 84 26.82 -4.05 20.27
C TYR A 84 25.74 -4.77 19.45
N GLY A 85 24.80 -5.44 20.11
CA GLY A 85 23.66 -6.08 19.44
C GLY A 85 22.74 -5.06 18.77
N MET A 86 22.49 -3.93 19.43
CA MET A 86 21.69 -2.84 18.89
C MET A 86 22.30 -2.23 17.63
N ALA A 87 23.61 -2.00 17.61
CA ALA A 87 24.31 -1.46 16.43
C ALA A 87 24.23 -2.40 15.21
N ASN A 88 24.31 -3.71 15.42
CA ASN A 88 24.13 -4.69 14.34
C ASN A 88 22.69 -4.68 13.82
N LEU A 89 21.70 -4.57 14.70
CA LEU A 89 20.29 -4.51 14.31
C LEU A 89 19.97 -3.28 13.48
N GLU A 90 20.54 -2.12 13.81
CA GLU A 90 20.42 -0.90 13.02
C GLU A 90 20.92 -1.10 11.57
N SER A 91 22.05 -1.80 11.40
CA SER A 91 22.58 -2.12 10.08
C SER A 91 21.62 -3.01 9.26
N TYR A 92 21.03 -4.01 9.90
CA TYR A 92 20.01 -4.86 9.26
C TYR A 92 18.72 -4.10 8.94
N GLU A 93 18.31 -3.18 9.81
CA GLU A 93 17.13 -2.33 9.61
C GLU A 93 17.32 -1.42 8.40
N ILE A 94 18.50 -0.82 8.21
CA ILE A 94 18.81 0.01 7.05
C ILE A 94 18.68 -0.80 5.74
N LEU A 95 19.28 -2.00 5.70
CA LEU A 95 19.19 -2.88 4.53
C LEU A 95 17.73 -3.30 4.25
N PHE A 96 17.00 -3.65 5.31
CA PHE A 96 15.60 -4.00 5.23
C PHE A 96 14.75 -2.84 4.69
N ASN A 97 14.94 -1.63 5.19
CA ASN A 97 14.23 -0.43 4.77
C ASN A 97 14.48 -0.12 3.28
N PHE A 98 15.72 -0.29 2.81
CA PHE A 98 16.03 -0.16 1.39
C PHE A 98 15.22 -1.14 0.53
N CYS A 99 15.20 -2.42 0.90
CA CYS A 99 14.40 -3.43 0.21
C CYS A 99 12.88 -3.16 0.31
N PHE A 100 12.41 -2.71 1.47
CA PHE A 100 11.00 -2.38 1.71
C PHE A 100 10.53 -1.24 0.80
N ILE A 101 11.34 -0.17 0.67
CA ILE A 101 11.05 0.96 -0.21
C ILE A 101 11.03 0.50 -1.69
N GLY A 102 11.95 -0.37 -2.10
CA GLY A 102 11.94 -0.96 -3.44
C GLY A 102 10.65 -1.73 -3.74
N LEU A 103 10.23 -2.60 -2.80
CA LEU A 103 8.98 -3.36 -2.90
C LEU A 103 7.76 -2.42 -2.92
N LEU A 104 7.78 -1.37 -2.10
CA LEU A 104 6.74 -0.34 -2.03
C LEU A 104 6.54 0.32 -3.40
N TYR A 105 7.60 0.87 -3.98
CA TYR A 105 7.51 1.54 -5.28
C TYR A 105 7.07 0.58 -6.38
N TYR A 106 7.66 -0.61 -6.45
CA TYR A 106 7.25 -1.62 -7.44
C TYR A 106 5.75 -1.89 -7.36
N SER A 107 5.24 -2.15 -6.15
CA SER A 107 3.83 -2.48 -5.94
C SER A 107 2.91 -1.32 -6.28
N ILE A 108 3.33 -0.10 -5.95
CA ILE A 108 2.55 1.12 -6.19
C ILE A 108 2.46 1.47 -7.67
N PHE A 109 3.55 1.34 -8.43
CA PHE A 109 3.51 1.59 -9.87
C PHE A 109 2.65 0.56 -10.59
N ARG A 110 2.75 -0.73 -10.21
CA ARG A 110 1.88 -1.78 -10.75
C ARG A 110 0.41 -1.56 -10.39
N LEU A 111 0.15 -1.13 -9.15
CA LEU A 111 -1.20 -0.78 -8.72
C LEU A 111 -1.75 0.42 -9.50
N ARG A 112 -0.91 1.43 -9.80
CA ARG A 112 -1.29 2.56 -10.65
C ARG A 112 -1.68 2.09 -12.05
N GLU A 113 -0.89 1.22 -12.68
CA GLU A 113 -1.19 0.70 -14.01
C GLU A 113 -2.54 -0.01 -14.02
N SER A 114 -2.80 -0.93 -13.08
CA SER A 114 -4.10 -1.59 -12.98
C SER A 114 -5.24 -0.60 -12.74
N LEU A 115 -5.04 0.42 -11.91
CA LEU A 115 -6.05 1.44 -11.66
C LEU A 115 -6.32 2.33 -12.88
N GLU A 116 -5.30 2.74 -13.63
CA GLU A 116 -5.45 3.55 -14.85
C GLU A 116 -6.11 2.76 -16.00
N GLU A 117 -5.95 1.44 -16.03
CA GLU A 117 -6.60 0.59 -17.03
C GLU A 117 -8.08 0.30 -16.70
N GLU A 118 -8.40 0.11 -15.43
CA GLU A 118 -9.75 -0.25 -14.99
C GLU A 118 -10.64 0.93 -14.65
N THR A 119 -10.01 2.04 -14.29
CA THR A 119 -10.69 3.29 -14.00
C THR A 119 -10.12 4.36 -14.93
N ASP A 120 -10.95 5.28 -15.42
CA ASP A 120 -10.50 6.43 -16.19
C ASP A 120 -9.77 7.49 -15.31
N LEU A 121 -9.17 7.06 -14.20
CA LEU A 121 -8.41 7.89 -13.29
C LEU A 121 -6.97 8.03 -13.77
N VAL A 122 -6.59 9.22 -14.22
CA VAL A 122 -5.19 9.55 -14.44
C VAL A 122 -4.47 9.78 -13.10
N LEU A 123 -3.47 8.94 -12.80
CA LEU A 123 -2.62 9.06 -11.62
C LEU A 123 -1.28 9.73 -11.99
N ASN A 124 -0.99 10.87 -11.37
CA ASN A 124 0.28 11.57 -11.58
C ASN A 124 1.45 10.80 -10.94
N LYS A 125 2.45 10.44 -11.75
CA LYS A 125 3.65 9.68 -11.36
C LYS A 125 4.47 10.38 -10.27
N TYR A 126 4.60 11.71 -10.31
CA TYR A 126 5.35 12.47 -9.32
C TYR A 126 4.65 12.46 -7.96
N LEU A 127 3.34 12.67 -7.94
CA LEU A 127 2.57 12.59 -6.69
C LEU A 127 2.60 11.18 -6.13
N LEU A 128 2.54 10.17 -6.99
CA LEU A 128 2.67 8.77 -6.58
C LEU A 128 4.05 8.48 -5.97
N PHE A 129 5.11 9.08 -6.49
CA PHE A 129 6.47 8.92 -5.96
C PHE A 129 6.65 9.53 -4.57
N PHE A 130 6.07 10.70 -4.30
CA PHE A 130 6.23 11.37 -3.00
C PHE A 130 5.24 10.88 -1.93
N PHE A 131 4.01 10.52 -2.34
CA PHE A 131 2.92 10.20 -1.42
C PHE A 131 2.46 8.75 -1.48
N HIS A 132 3.03 7.94 -2.37
CA HIS A 132 2.89 6.47 -2.36
C HIS A 132 1.42 6.01 -2.22
N VAL A 133 1.16 5.22 -1.19
CA VAL A 133 -0.15 4.67 -0.83
C VAL A 133 -1.14 5.77 -0.41
N PHE A 134 -0.67 6.89 0.17
CA PHE A 134 -1.54 7.99 0.57
C PHE A 134 -2.21 8.65 -0.63
N TYR A 135 -1.47 8.82 -1.73
CA TYR A 135 -2.04 9.40 -2.95
C TYR A 135 -3.05 8.48 -3.63
N ILE A 136 -2.75 7.18 -3.69
CA ILE A 136 -3.69 6.17 -4.21
C ILE A 136 -4.97 6.20 -3.37
N GLN A 137 -4.85 6.14 -2.04
CA GLN A 137 -6.01 6.19 -1.16
C GLN A 137 -6.80 7.49 -1.30
N PHE A 138 -6.13 8.63 -1.50
CA PHE A 138 -6.79 9.91 -1.71
C PHE A 138 -7.64 9.91 -2.99
N LYS A 139 -7.10 9.37 -4.09
CA LYS A 139 -7.82 9.24 -5.37
C LYS A 139 -8.99 8.25 -5.27
N LEU A 140 -8.79 7.11 -4.62
CA LEU A 140 -9.85 6.14 -4.37
C LEU A 140 -10.98 6.74 -3.51
N ASN A 141 -10.64 7.50 -2.48
CA ASN A 141 -11.62 8.18 -1.65
C ASN A 141 -12.47 9.20 -2.45
N GLN A 142 -11.89 9.84 -3.48
CA GLN A 142 -12.62 10.76 -4.36
C GLN A 142 -13.61 10.03 -5.28
N LEU A 143 -13.25 8.86 -5.82
CA LEU A 143 -14.17 8.05 -6.62
C LEU A 143 -15.43 7.68 -5.83
N HIS A 144 -15.28 7.30 -4.56
CA HIS A 144 -16.41 6.96 -3.68
C HIS A 144 -17.33 8.15 -3.35
N SER A 145 -16.82 9.39 -3.40
CA SER A 145 -17.69 10.57 -3.24
C SER A 145 -18.53 10.83 -4.49
N THR A 146 -17.97 10.58 -5.68
CA THR A 146 -18.68 10.80 -6.95
C THR A 146 -19.76 9.74 -7.16
N SER A 147 -19.53 8.48 -6.80
CA SER A 147 -20.52 7.41 -6.96
C SER A 147 -21.74 7.51 -6.03
N LYS A 148 -21.67 8.28 -4.94
CA LYS A 148 -22.79 8.53 -4.02
C LYS A 148 -23.68 9.72 -4.43
N GLN A 149 -23.33 10.43 -5.50
CA GLN A 149 -24.10 11.59 -5.99
C GLN A 149 -24.89 11.32 -7.28
N SER A 150 -24.79 10.10 -7.84
CA SER A 150 -25.67 9.59 -8.90
C SER A 150 -26.70 8.63 -8.32
#